data_AF-A0A379WUE4-F1
#
_entry.id   AF-A0A379WUE4-F1
#
_cell.length_a   1.000
_cell.length_b   1.000
_cell.length_c   1.000
_cell.angle_alpha   90.00
_cell.angle_beta   90.00
_cell.angle_gamma   90.00
#
_symmetry.space_group_name_H-M   'P 1'
#
loop_
_entity.id
_entity.type
_entity.pdbx_description
1 polymer ?
#
loop_
_entity_poly.entity_id
_entity_poly.type
_entity_poly.pdbx_seq_one_letter_code
_entity_poly.pdbx_strand_id
1 'polypeptide(L)'
;MAVIPACAKAPGIWASNGFLCWENPVKTQISVFTWTDAIDHGAEMTATRDGVRGKDKLDVPIKFLWCYASNTLINQHGDIAHTHEVLQDDSKCEMIVGIEHFMTASAKYCDILLPDLMPTEQEDLISHESAGNMGYVILGQPATSPKFERKPIYWTLSEVAKRLGPDVYQTFTEGRTQHEWVKYLHAKTKARNRKCRITKR
;
A
#
# COMPACT_ATOMS: atom_id res chain seq x y z
N MET A 1 0.06 14.16 -10.02
CA MET A 1 0.07 12.81 -9.42
C MET A 1 -0.29 12.95 -7.95
N ALA A 2 -1.59 12.96 -7.62
CA ALA A 2 -2.00 12.84 -6.23
C ALA A 2 -1.82 11.36 -5.85
N VAL A 3 -0.65 11.01 -5.34
CA VAL A 3 -0.50 9.76 -4.60
C VAL A 3 -1.32 9.97 -3.33
N ILE A 4 -2.58 9.52 -3.32
CA ILE A 4 -3.22 9.21 -2.05
C ILE A 4 -2.33 8.09 -1.50
N PRO A 5 -1.60 8.31 -0.40
CA PRO A 5 -0.90 7.22 0.22
C PRO A 5 -1.98 6.36 0.88
N ALA A 6 -2.58 5.47 0.08
CA ALA A 6 -3.10 4.21 0.57
C ALA A 6 -1.89 3.30 0.90
N CYS A 7 -0.91 3.83 1.63
CA CYS A 7 -0.27 3.04 2.66
C CYS A 7 -1.31 2.92 3.79
N ALA A 8 -2.42 2.22 3.50
CA ALA A 8 -3.03 1.41 4.52
C ALA A 8 -1.86 0.66 5.12
N LYS A 9 -1.61 0.82 6.42
CA LYS A 9 -0.55 0.14 7.13
C LYS A 9 -0.66 -1.34 6.78
N ALA A 10 0.12 -1.77 5.80
CA ALA A 10 0.12 -3.17 5.42
C ALA A 10 0.71 -3.88 6.64
N PRO A 11 0.00 -4.86 7.23
CA PRO A 11 0.57 -5.64 8.31
C PRO A 11 1.88 -6.24 7.83
N GLY A 12 2.95 -6.12 8.62
CA GLY A 12 4.27 -6.61 8.23
C GLY A 12 5.40 -5.60 8.38
N ILE A 13 6.54 -5.90 7.73
CA ILE A 13 7.72 -5.02 7.55
C ILE A 13 7.33 -3.57 7.20
N TRP A 14 6.23 -3.42 6.47
CA TRP A 14 5.66 -2.19 5.92
C TRP A 14 5.04 -1.25 6.96
N ALA A 15 4.61 -1.78 8.12
CA ALA A 15 4.04 -0.99 9.22
C ALA A 15 5.10 -0.39 10.16
N SER A 16 6.38 -0.74 9.97
CA SER A 16 7.46 -0.20 10.78
C SER A 16 7.90 1.17 10.25
N ASN A 17 8.07 2.17 11.14
CA ASN A 17 8.61 3.52 10.87
C ASN A 17 10.04 3.53 10.24
N GLY A 18 10.50 2.41 9.68
CA GLY A 18 11.81 2.24 9.05
C GLY A 18 11.78 2.13 7.53
N PHE A 19 10.61 2.07 6.88
CA PHE A 19 10.54 2.23 5.44
C PHE A 19 10.63 3.73 5.14
N LEU A 20 11.68 4.14 4.43
CA LEU A 20 11.90 5.52 3.99
C LEU A 20 10.70 5.97 3.14
N CYS A 21 9.70 6.55 3.79
CA CYS A 21 8.74 7.42 3.12
C CYS A 21 9.54 8.63 2.66
N TRP A 22 9.94 8.60 1.40
CA TRP A 22 10.31 9.80 0.66
C TRP A 22 9.37 10.94 1.06
N GLU A 23 9.92 12.14 1.24
CA GLU A 23 9.03 13.28 1.48
C GLU A 23 8.15 13.44 0.24
N ASN A 24 6.86 13.15 0.40
CA ASN A 24 5.90 13.36 -0.68
C ASN A 24 5.93 14.85 -1.04
N PRO A 25 6.35 15.23 -2.26
CA PRO A 25 6.40 16.62 -2.66
C PRO A 25 4.99 17.22 -2.79
N VAL A 26 3.98 16.37 -2.99
CA VAL A 26 2.57 16.76 -3.04
C VAL A 26 2.03 16.84 -1.61
N LYS A 27 1.81 18.07 -1.13
CA LYS A 27 1.23 18.35 0.19
C LYS A 27 -0.30 18.47 0.15
N THR A 28 -0.89 18.55 -1.04
CA THR A 28 -2.33 18.58 -1.22
C THR A 28 -2.92 17.23 -0.84
N GLN A 29 -3.98 17.24 -0.03
CA GLN A 29 -4.63 16.04 0.48
C GLN A 29 -6.14 16.13 0.31
N ILE A 30 -6.76 14.98 0.13
CA ILE A 30 -8.20 14.79 0.17
C ILE A 30 -8.55 13.71 1.18
N SER A 31 -9.82 13.62 1.56
CA SER A 31 -10.31 12.48 2.32
C SER A 31 -10.12 11.21 1.49
N VAL A 32 -9.67 10.13 2.11
CA VAL A 32 -9.65 8.82 1.44
C VAL A 32 -11.06 8.40 1.02
N PHE A 33 -12.13 8.91 1.64
CA PHE A 33 -13.49 8.57 1.25
C PHE A 33 -13.96 9.27 -0.03
N THR A 34 -13.32 10.36 -0.44
CA THR A 34 -13.73 11.18 -1.60
C THR A 34 -12.84 10.95 -2.82
N TRP A 35 -12.16 9.80 -2.91
CA TRP A 35 -11.31 9.48 -4.06
C TRP A 35 -12.13 9.32 -5.35
N THR A 36 -13.37 8.82 -5.25
CA THR A 36 -14.30 8.69 -6.39
C THR A 36 -14.64 10.06 -6.96
N ASP A 37 -14.96 11.01 -6.09
CA ASP A 37 -15.28 12.39 -6.45
C ASP A 37 -14.06 13.08 -7.09
N ALA A 38 -12.87 12.78 -6.57
CA ALA A 38 -11.62 13.31 -7.11
C ALA A 38 -11.30 12.77 -8.51
N ILE A 39 -11.80 11.59 -8.88
CA ILE A 39 -11.72 11.05 -10.24
C ILE A 39 -12.80 11.67 -11.13
N ASP A 40 -14.03 11.69 -10.64
CA ASP A 40 -15.21 12.09 -11.40
C ASP A 40 -15.23 13.59 -11.72
N HIS A 41 -15.07 14.43 -10.71
CA HIS A 41 -15.18 15.89 -10.80
C HIS A 41 -14.14 16.61 -9.93
N GLY A 42 -12.93 16.03 -9.81
CA GLY A 42 -11.89 16.52 -8.92
C GLY A 42 -11.55 18.01 -9.08
N ALA A 43 -11.54 18.56 -10.30
CA ALA A 43 -11.24 19.97 -10.54
C ALA A 43 -12.26 20.96 -9.92
N GLU A 44 -13.45 20.48 -9.55
CA GLU A 44 -14.49 21.24 -8.84
C GLU A 44 -14.34 21.14 -7.32
N MET A 45 -13.54 20.22 -6.80
CA MET A 45 -13.38 20.00 -5.38
C MET A 45 -12.59 21.13 -4.72
N THR A 46 -13.13 21.68 -3.63
CA THR A 46 -12.59 22.83 -2.91
C THR A 46 -12.29 22.52 -1.44
N ALA A 47 -11.52 23.39 -0.79
CA ALA A 47 -11.20 23.29 0.63
C ALA A 47 -12.45 23.42 1.52
N THR A 48 -13.40 24.28 1.15
CA THR A 48 -14.58 24.59 1.96
C THR A 48 -15.72 23.60 1.78
N ARG A 49 -15.94 23.09 0.56
CA ARG A 49 -17.02 22.14 0.26
C ARG A 49 -16.60 20.68 0.48
N ASP A 50 -15.42 20.31 0.03
CA ASP A 50 -15.00 18.91 -0.12
C ASP A 50 -13.83 18.53 0.82
N GLY A 51 -13.33 19.50 1.59
CA GLY A 51 -12.27 19.28 2.58
C GLY A 51 -10.88 19.09 1.99
N VAL A 52 -10.62 19.61 0.79
CA VAL A 52 -9.26 19.67 0.22
C VAL A 52 -8.33 20.40 1.19
N ARG A 53 -7.18 19.80 1.50
CA ARG A 53 -6.17 20.39 2.39
C ARG A 53 -4.90 20.73 1.60
N GLY A 54 -4.22 21.79 2.01
CA GLY A 54 -2.97 22.25 1.42
C GLY A 54 -3.11 23.11 0.16
N LYS A 55 -4.34 23.27 -0.37
CA LYS A 55 -4.73 24.19 -1.45
C LYS A 55 -6.22 24.53 -1.33
N ASP A 56 -6.66 25.60 -1.99
CA ASP A 56 -8.08 26.00 -2.03
C ASP A 56 -8.95 25.09 -2.89
N LYS A 57 -8.36 24.41 -3.87
CA LYS A 57 -9.02 23.42 -4.74
C LYS A 57 -8.03 22.44 -5.36
N LEU A 58 -8.52 21.34 -5.93
CA LEU A 58 -7.70 20.50 -6.81
C LEU A 58 -7.58 21.14 -8.20
N ASP A 59 -6.38 21.05 -8.77
CA ASP A 59 -6.11 21.62 -10.09
C ASP A 59 -6.59 20.71 -11.22
N VAL A 60 -6.54 19.39 -10.99
CA VAL A 60 -6.88 18.34 -11.96
C VAL A 60 -7.51 17.14 -11.23
N PRO A 61 -8.38 16.35 -11.89
CA PRO A 61 -8.87 15.10 -11.34
C PRO A 61 -7.77 14.04 -11.22
N ILE A 62 -8.03 13.00 -10.43
CA ILE A 62 -7.18 11.81 -10.34
C ILE A 62 -7.39 10.96 -11.59
N LYS A 63 -6.29 10.59 -12.26
CA LYS A 63 -6.30 9.76 -13.47
C LYS A 63 -5.65 8.39 -13.29
N PHE A 64 -4.97 8.18 -12.17
CA PHE A 64 -4.19 6.96 -11.92
C PHE A 64 -4.39 6.51 -10.48
N LEU A 65 -4.73 5.24 -10.30
CA LEU A 65 -4.84 4.59 -9.00
C LEU A 65 -3.81 3.46 -8.86
N TRP A 66 -3.16 3.43 -7.70
CA TRP A 66 -2.30 2.32 -7.27
C TRP A 66 -2.85 1.73 -5.98
N CYS A 67 -3.34 0.49 -6.07
CA CYS A 67 -4.07 -0.19 -5.02
C CYS A 67 -3.29 -1.42 -4.54
N TYR A 68 -3.14 -1.58 -3.23
CA TYR A 68 -2.60 -2.79 -2.62
C TYR A 68 -3.61 -3.38 -1.65
N ALA A 69 -3.93 -4.68 -1.81
CA ALA A 69 -4.88 -5.41 -0.97
C ALA A 69 -6.17 -4.59 -0.73
N SER A 70 -6.72 -4.02 -1.82
CA SER A 70 -7.70 -2.96 -1.73
C SER A 70 -9.11 -3.51 -1.77
N ASN A 71 -9.83 -3.35 -0.67
CA ASN A 71 -11.28 -3.44 -0.66
C ASN A 71 -11.94 -2.05 -0.76
N THR A 72 -11.15 -0.99 -0.66
CA THR A 72 -11.61 0.41 -0.72
C THR A 72 -12.09 0.80 -2.13
N LEU A 73 -11.59 0.13 -3.17
CA LEU A 73 -11.94 0.45 -4.55
C LEU A 73 -13.42 0.21 -4.86
N ILE A 74 -14.05 -0.81 -4.26
CA ILE A 74 -15.48 -1.07 -4.52
C ILE A 74 -16.25 -1.52 -3.27
N ASN A 75 -15.86 -2.63 -2.62
CA ASN A 75 -16.72 -3.31 -1.64
C ASN A 75 -16.73 -2.68 -0.23
N GLN A 76 -15.88 -1.69 0.02
CA GLN A 76 -15.89 -0.87 1.23
C GLN A 76 -16.17 0.61 0.94
N HIS A 77 -16.70 0.93 -0.26
CA HIS A 77 -17.15 2.28 -0.59
C HIS A 77 -18.61 2.48 -0.15
N GLY A 78 -18.97 3.70 0.23
CA GLY A 78 -20.33 4.02 0.71
C GLY A 78 -21.40 4.00 -0.38
N ASP A 79 -21.01 4.29 -1.62
CA ASP A 79 -21.88 4.24 -2.80
C ASP A 79 -21.23 3.40 -3.90
N ILE A 80 -21.55 2.10 -3.88
CA ILE A 80 -20.97 1.12 -4.81
C ILE A 80 -21.49 1.32 -6.24
N ALA A 81 -22.75 1.75 -6.40
CA ALA A 81 -23.36 1.91 -7.71
C ALA A 81 -22.70 3.07 -8.47
N HIS A 82 -22.57 4.23 -7.83
CA HIS A 82 -21.85 5.36 -8.41
C HIS A 82 -20.37 5.04 -8.66
N THR A 83 -19.71 4.38 -7.70
CA THR A 83 -18.30 3.98 -7.86
C THR A 83 -18.10 3.05 -9.06
N HIS A 84 -19.02 2.10 -9.27
CA HIS A 84 -19.00 1.24 -10.44
C HIS A 84 -19.05 2.06 -11.74
N GLU A 85 -20.00 2.99 -11.86
CA GLU A 85 -20.12 3.85 -13.05
C GLU A 85 -18.86 4.68 -13.32
N VAL A 86 -18.27 5.27 -12.27
CA VAL A 86 -17.03 6.05 -12.38
C VAL A 86 -15.85 5.19 -12.84
N LEU A 87 -15.72 3.97 -12.29
CA LEU A 87 -14.63 3.04 -12.62
C LEU A 87 -14.82 2.32 -13.96
N GLN A 88 -16.00 2.36 -14.58
CA GLN A 88 -16.22 1.83 -15.94
C GLN A 88 -15.89 2.86 -17.03
N ASP A 89 -15.62 4.12 -16.67
CA ASP A 89 -15.33 5.19 -17.60
C ASP A 89 -13.81 5.48 -17.66
N ASP A 90 -13.14 4.90 -18.66
CA ASP A 90 -11.71 5.07 -18.91
C ASP A 90 -11.31 6.53 -19.16
N SER A 91 -12.26 7.41 -19.53
CA SER A 91 -11.99 8.85 -19.68
C SER A 91 -11.85 9.55 -18.32
N LYS A 92 -12.41 8.96 -17.25
CA LYS A 92 -12.31 9.46 -15.88
C LYS A 92 -11.06 8.95 -15.19
N CYS A 93 -10.90 7.63 -15.07
CA CYS A 93 -9.71 6.99 -14.49
C CYS A 93 -8.97 6.20 -15.57
N GLU A 94 -7.80 6.71 -15.99
CA GLU A 94 -7.08 6.20 -17.16
C GLU A 94 -6.27 4.93 -16.87
N MET A 95 -5.98 4.65 -15.59
CA MET A 95 -5.18 3.47 -15.21
C MET A 95 -5.37 3.09 -13.74
N ILE A 96 -5.59 1.82 -13.49
CA ILE A 96 -5.73 1.20 -12.17
C ILE A 96 -4.77 0.01 -12.09
N VAL A 97 -3.77 0.13 -11.21
CA VAL A 97 -2.85 -0.97 -10.90
C VAL A 97 -3.24 -1.57 -9.55
N GLY A 98 -3.55 -2.85 -9.53
CA GLY A 98 -3.87 -3.62 -8.33
C GLY A 98 -2.76 -4.62 -7.99
N ILE A 99 -2.35 -4.67 -6.72
CA ILE A 99 -1.53 -5.74 -6.17
C ILE A 99 -2.40 -6.55 -5.20
N GLU A 100 -2.64 -7.83 -5.53
CA GLU A 100 -3.62 -8.67 -4.84
C GLU A 100 -3.19 -10.14 -4.74
N HIS A 101 -3.73 -10.85 -3.75
CA HIS A 101 -3.58 -12.32 -3.65
C HIS A 101 -4.64 -13.07 -4.45
N PHE A 102 -5.84 -12.49 -4.54
CA PHE A 102 -7.02 -13.14 -5.10
C PHE A 102 -7.70 -12.23 -6.12
N MET A 103 -8.49 -12.83 -7.02
CA MET A 103 -9.38 -12.09 -7.91
C MET A 103 -10.59 -11.56 -7.13
N THR A 104 -10.38 -10.52 -6.33
CA THR A 104 -11.41 -9.85 -5.53
C THR A 104 -12.38 -9.05 -6.41
N ALA A 105 -13.43 -8.47 -5.81
CA ALA A 105 -14.33 -7.56 -6.54
C ALA A 105 -13.57 -6.33 -7.07
N SER A 106 -12.62 -5.79 -6.29
CA SER A 106 -11.76 -4.68 -6.69
C SER A 106 -10.80 -5.05 -7.83
N ALA A 107 -10.24 -6.27 -7.78
CA ALA A 107 -9.29 -6.74 -8.80
C ALA A 107 -9.90 -6.75 -10.21
N LYS A 108 -11.22 -6.90 -10.33
CA LYS A 108 -11.94 -6.87 -11.62
C LYS A 108 -11.94 -5.51 -12.32
N TYR A 109 -11.65 -4.43 -11.60
CA TYR A 109 -11.54 -3.08 -12.15
C TYR A 109 -10.10 -2.68 -12.45
N CYS A 110 -9.11 -3.53 -12.16
CA CYS A 110 -7.71 -3.20 -12.39
C CYS A 110 -7.32 -3.49 -13.84
N ASP A 111 -6.69 -2.52 -14.51
CA ASP A 111 -6.09 -2.71 -15.83
C ASP A 111 -4.86 -3.60 -15.76
N ILE A 112 -4.08 -3.46 -14.68
CA ILE A 112 -2.91 -4.28 -14.39
C ILE A 112 -3.08 -4.92 -13.02
N LEU A 113 -3.04 -6.25 -12.99
CA LEU A 113 -3.08 -7.02 -11.76
C LEU A 113 -1.73 -7.70 -11.51
N LEU A 114 -1.12 -7.40 -10.37
CA LEU A 114 0.18 -7.92 -9.95
C LEU A 114 -0.03 -8.91 -8.79
N PRO A 115 0.23 -10.21 -8.97
CA PRO A 115 -0.17 -11.19 -7.99
C PRO A 115 0.89 -11.34 -6.88
N ASP A 116 0.48 -11.04 -5.63
CA ASP A 116 1.34 -11.06 -4.44
C ASP A 116 1.38 -12.45 -3.78
N LEU A 117 2.36 -12.66 -2.89
CA LEU A 117 2.44 -13.84 -2.02
C LEU A 117 1.61 -13.65 -0.76
N MET A 118 0.88 -14.70 -0.37
CA MET A 118 0.19 -14.67 0.92
C MET A 118 1.19 -14.61 2.08
N PRO A 119 0.82 -14.07 3.25
CA PRO A 119 1.69 -14.06 4.43
C PRO A 119 2.24 -15.44 4.84
N THR A 120 1.56 -16.53 4.46
CA THR A 120 2.00 -17.92 4.71
C THR A 120 3.07 -18.43 3.73
N GLU A 121 3.37 -17.67 2.67
CA GLU A 121 4.25 -18.06 1.56
C GLU A 121 5.54 -17.25 1.52
N GLN A 122 5.68 -16.29 2.44
CA GLN A 122 6.84 -15.42 2.53
C GLN A 122 7.24 -15.19 3.98
N GLU A 123 8.46 -14.69 4.16
CA GLU A 123 8.92 -14.22 5.46
C GLU A 123 8.42 -12.80 5.73
N ASP A 124 7.98 -12.55 6.95
CA ASP A 124 7.48 -11.23 7.34
C ASP A 124 7.59 -10.99 8.85
N LEU A 125 7.57 -9.72 9.24
CA LEU A 125 7.50 -9.27 10.63
C LEU A 125 6.13 -8.67 10.91
N ILE A 126 5.23 -9.48 11.43
CA ILE A 126 3.84 -9.08 11.66
C ILE A 126 3.73 -8.44 13.03
N SER A 127 3.33 -7.17 13.07
CA SER A 127 3.08 -6.47 14.32
C SER A 127 1.75 -6.92 14.94
N HIS A 128 1.61 -6.89 16.27
CA HIS A 128 0.34 -7.24 16.94
C HIS A 128 -0.81 -6.23 16.71
N GLU A 129 -0.58 -5.11 16.03
CA GLU A 129 -1.61 -4.11 15.62
C GLU A 129 -2.67 -3.73 16.67
N SER A 130 -2.29 -3.64 17.95
CA SER A 130 -3.23 -3.36 19.06
C SER A 130 -4.34 -4.41 19.24
N ALA A 131 -4.14 -5.63 18.73
CA ALA A 131 -5.08 -6.76 18.88
C ALA A 131 -5.14 -7.35 20.30
N GLY A 132 -4.51 -6.71 21.29
CA GLY A 132 -4.57 -7.13 22.68
C GLY A 132 -3.69 -6.28 23.60
N ASN A 133 -3.75 -6.58 24.91
CA ASN A 133 -3.04 -5.83 25.96
C ASN A 133 -1.52 -6.09 25.99
N MET A 134 -1.00 -6.97 25.13
CA MET A 134 0.41 -7.32 25.08
C MET A 134 1.00 -6.93 23.73
N GLY A 135 2.08 -6.16 23.77
CA GLY A 135 2.87 -5.86 22.57
C GLY A 135 3.75 -7.04 22.18
N TYR A 136 3.50 -7.61 21.00
CA TYR A 136 4.37 -8.62 20.41
C TYR A 136 4.57 -8.38 18.90
N VAL A 137 5.54 -9.09 18.35
CA VAL A 137 5.81 -9.18 16.91
C VAL A 137 5.95 -10.67 16.60
N ILE A 138 5.31 -11.11 15.52
CA ILE A 138 5.42 -12.48 15.02
C ILE A 138 6.40 -12.45 13.85
N LEU A 139 7.42 -13.30 13.93
CA LEU A 139 8.25 -13.61 12.76
C LEU A 139 7.56 -14.73 11.99
N GLY A 140 6.96 -14.39 10.85
CA GLY A 140 6.42 -15.35 9.91
C GLY A 140 7.55 -16.01 9.12
N GLN A 141 7.53 -17.33 9.06
CA GLN A 141 8.32 -18.10 8.11
C GLN A 141 7.38 -18.73 7.08
N PRO A 142 7.80 -18.87 5.81
CA PRO A 142 6.96 -19.47 4.80
C PRO A 142 6.62 -20.91 5.19
N ALA A 143 5.33 -21.19 5.35
CA ALA A 143 4.80 -22.53 5.58
C ALA A 143 4.73 -23.34 4.28
N THR A 144 4.62 -22.66 3.14
CA THR A 144 4.62 -23.26 1.80
C THR A 144 5.49 -22.46 0.84
N SER A 145 5.94 -23.08 -0.25
CA SER A 145 6.67 -22.37 -1.30
C SER A 145 5.74 -21.43 -2.09
N PRO A 146 6.29 -20.35 -2.68
CA PRO A 146 5.62 -19.59 -3.74
C PRO A 146 5.03 -20.52 -4.81
N LYS A 147 3.83 -20.22 -5.31
CA LYS A 147 3.20 -20.98 -6.41
C LYS A 147 2.94 -20.08 -7.59
N PHE A 148 3.02 -20.64 -8.80
CA PHE A 148 2.79 -19.93 -10.06
C PHE A 148 3.76 -18.75 -10.22
N GLU A 149 3.32 -17.67 -10.87
CA GLU A 149 4.14 -16.49 -11.16
C GLU A 149 4.20 -15.44 -10.04
N ARG A 150 3.55 -15.72 -8.91
CA ARG A 150 3.40 -14.79 -7.78
C ARG A 150 4.76 -14.37 -7.20
N LYS A 151 4.89 -13.10 -6.87
CA LYS A 151 6.10 -12.50 -6.29
C LYS A 151 5.76 -11.71 -5.05
N PRO A 152 6.62 -11.70 -4.02
CA PRO A 152 6.38 -10.88 -2.86
C PRO A 152 6.39 -9.40 -3.25
N ILE A 153 5.54 -8.60 -2.63
CA ILE A 153 5.46 -7.16 -2.86
C ILE A 153 6.82 -6.44 -2.77
N TYR A 154 7.75 -6.89 -1.91
CA TYR A 154 9.11 -6.33 -1.88
C TYR A 154 9.84 -6.48 -3.20
N TRP A 155 9.72 -7.64 -3.84
CA TRP A 155 10.31 -7.88 -5.16
C TRP A 155 9.65 -6.98 -6.22
N THR A 156 8.31 -6.90 -6.23
CA THR A 156 7.55 -6.10 -7.19
C THR A 156 7.92 -4.62 -7.09
N LEU A 157 7.92 -4.05 -5.88
CA LEU A 157 8.29 -2.64 -5.67
C LEU A 157 9.78 -2.38 -5.93
N SER A 158 10.65 -3.36 -5.67
CA SER A 158 12.06 -3.30 -6.07
C SER A 158 12.21 -3.18 -7.59
N GLU A 159 11.46 -3.98 -8.36
CA GLU A 159 11.48 -3.96 -9.83
C GLU A 159 10.90 -2.66 -10.42
N VAL A 160 9.87 -2.09 -9.77
CA VAL A 160 9.37 -0.76 -10.11
C VAL A 160 10.43 0.29 -9.83
N ALA A 161 11.06 0.26 -8.65
CA ALA A 161 12.13 1.19 -8.28
C ALA A 161 13.32 1.14 -9.25
N LYS A 162 13.73 -0.05 -9.71
CA LYS A 162 14.76 -0.21 -10.75
C LYS A 162 14.43 0.53 -12.04
N ARG A 163 13.16 0.49 -12.46
CA ARG A 163 12.68 1.14 -13.69
C ARG A 163 12.56 2.65 -13.54
N LEU A 164 12.30 3.14 -12.33
CA LEU A 164 12.28 4.58 -12.02
C LEU A 164 13.68 5.19 -11.94
N GLY A 165 14.72 4.38 -11.68
CA GLY A 165 16.12 4.79 -11.78
C GLY A 165 17.03 4.15 -10.73
N PRO A 166 18.36 4.15 -10.95
CA PRO A 166 19.32 3.53 -10.04
C PRO A 166 19.30 4.15 -8.64
N ASP A 167 19.14 5.47 -8.53
CA ASP A 167 19.07 6.17 -7.23
C ASP A 167 17.80 5.80 -6.45
N VAL A 168 16.67 5.65 -7.15
CA VAL A 168 15.39 5.24 -6.56
C VAL A 168 15.50 3.80 -6.05
N TYR A 169 16.07 2.91 -6.86
CA TYR A 169 16.31 1.51 -6.48
C TYR A 169 17.21 1.38 -5.26
N GLN A 170 18.34 2.10 -5.26
CA GLN A 170 19.29 2.04 -4.16
C GLN A 170 18.69 2.60 -2.87
N THR A 171 17.93 3.69 -2.95
CA THR A 171 17.25 4.29 -1.81
C THR A 171 16.14 3.38 -1.28
N PHE A 172 15.37 2.75 -2.16
CA PHE A 172 14.28 1.83 -1.78
C PHE A 172 14.81 0.56 -1.12
N THR A 173 15.82 -0.07 -1.71
CA THR A 173 16.33 -1.36 -1.22
C THR A 173 17.36 -1.22 -0.10
N GLU A 174 18.05 -0.08 -0.03
CA GLU A 174 19.28 0.11 0.75
C GLU A 174 20.30 -1.02 0.53
N GLY A 175 20.30 -1.64 -0.65
CA GLY A 175 21.13 -2.81 -0.96
C GLY A 175 20.77 -4.09 -0.21
N ARG A 176 19.61 -4.15 0.45
CA ARG A 176 19.14 -5.33 1.20
C ARG A 176 18.12 -6.15 0.42
N THR A 177 18.11 -7.44 0.67
CA THR A 177 17.02 -8.36 0.33
C THR A 177 15.90 -8.31 1.37
N GLN A 178 14.72 -8.86 1.06
CA GLN A 178 13.61 -8.98 2.04
C GLN A 178 14.06 -9.69 3.32
N HIS A 179 14.85 -10.76 3.20
CA HIS A 179 15.41 -11.49 4.33
C HIS A 179 16.32 -10.64 5.22
N GLU A 180 17.18 -9.84 4.60
CA GLU A 180 18.09 -8.94 5.30
C GLU A 180 17.30 -7.82 6.00
N TRP A 181 16.22 -7.33 5.39
CA TRP A 181 15.29 -6.40 6.04
C TRP A 181 14.65 -7.01 7.28
N VAL A 182 14.12 -8.24 7.19
CA VAL A 182 13.56 -8.96 8.35
C VAL A 182 14.60 -9.07 9.48
N LYS A 183 15.81 -9.53 9.16
CA LYS A 183 16.90 -9.64 10.15
C LYS A 183 17.24 -8.30 10.79
N TYR A 184 17.36 -7.25 9.98
CA TYR A 184 17.69 -5.90 10.43
C TYR A 184 16.63 -5.31 11.36
N LEU A 185 15.36 -5.38 10.95
CA LEU A 185 14.23 -4.87 11.73
C LEU A 185 14.01 -5.66 13.01
N HIS A 186 14.20 -6.99 12.97
CA HIS A 186 14.20 -7.82 14.16
C HIS A 186 15.29 -7.40 15.15
N ALA A 187 16.53 -7.20 14.69
CA ALA A 187 17.64 -6.75 15.52
C ALA A 187 17.38 -5.37 16.15
N LYS A 188 16.87 -4.41 15.36
CA LYS A 188 16.45 -3.08 15.85
C LYS A 188 15.36 -3.18 16.93
N THR A 189 14.35 -4.01 16.68
CA THR A 189 13.22 -4.21 17.62
C THR A 189 13.70 -4.80 18.93
N LYS A 190 14.60 -5.80 18.88
CA LYS A 190 15.22 -6.40 20.06
C LYS A 190 16.05 -5.39 20.86
N ALA A 191 16.83 -4.56 20.18
CA ALA A 191 17.64 -3.52 20.83
C ALA A 191 16.77 -2.46 21.53
N ARG A 192 15.69 -2.01 20.88
CA ARG A 192 14.74 -1.04 21.47
C ARG A 192 13.99 -1.61 22.67
N ASN A 193 13.66 -2.90 22.63
CA ASN A 193 12.83 -3.56 23.64
C ASN A 193 13.62 -4.62 24.42
N ARG A 194 14.59 -4.20 25.25
CA ARG A 194 15.48 -5.11 26.01
C ARG A 194 14.76 -6.11 26.93
N LYS A 195 13.51 -5.82 27.32
CA LYS A 195 12.65 -6.69 28.15
C LYS A 195 11.79 -7.68 27.33
N CYS A 196 11.80 -7.58 26.00
CA CYS A 196 11.00 -8.45 25.13
C CYS A 196 11.51 -9.89 25.22
N ARG A 197 10.64 -10.79 25.70
CA ARG A 197 10.92 -12.23 25.79
C ARG A 197 10.54 -12.88 24.46
N ILE A 198 11.47 -13.64 23.89
CA ILE A 198 11.22 -14.41 22.66
C ILE A 198 10.57 -15.73 23.06
N THR A 199 9.31 -15.92 22.68
CA THR A 199 8.63 -17.20 22.76
C THR A 199 8.56 -17.80 21.37
N LYS A 200 9.34 -18.86 21.10
CA LYS A 200 9.09 -19.71 19.93
C LYS A 200 7.77 -20.44 20.15
N ARG A 201 6.84 -20.34 19.21
CA ARG A 201 5.76 -21.31 19.07
C ARG A 201 6.22 -22.40 18.13
#